data_AF-A0A7C3KYE5-F1
#
_entry.id   AF-A0A7C3KYE5-F1
#
_cell.length_a   1.000
_cell.length_b   1.000
_cell.length_c   1.000
_cell.angle_alpha   90.00
_cell.angle_beta   90.00
_cell.angle_gamma   90.00
#
_symmetry.space_group_name_H-M   'P 1'
#
loop_
_entity.id
_entity.type
_entity.pdbx_description
1 polymer ?
#
loop_
_entity_poly.entity_id
_entity_poly.type
_entity_poly.pdbx_seq_one_letter_code
_entity_poly.pdbx_strand_id
1 'polypeptide(L)' 'MPNPKRKHSKTRSAKRRASNFNTEMPTLTVNRQQGGEVFSLPHNATPEGFYKGRRLPGFRDRRPSPGG' A
#
# COMPACT_ATOMS: atom_id res chain seq x y z
N MET A 1 -42.07 2.80 6.27
CA MET A 1 -40.63 2.66 5.93
C MET A 1 -40.47 2.04 4.56
N PRO A 2 -39.54 2.53 3.71
CA PRO A 2 -39.27 1.94 2.41
C PRO A 2 -38.37 0.69 2.56
N ASN A 3 -39.00 -0.47 2.73
CA ASN A 3 -38.29 -1.75 2.79
C ASN A 3 -38.14 -2.38 1.40
N PRO A 4 -37.00 -3.01 1.09
CA PRO A 4 -36.80 -3.65 -0.21
C PRO A 4 -37.82 -4.76 -0.43
N LYS A 5 -38.66 -4.58 -1.46
CA LYS A 5 -39.74 -5.54 -1.78
C LYS A 5 -39.21 -6.90 -2.23
N ARG A 6 -38.01 -6.94 -2.84
CA ARG A 6 -37.37 -8.16 -3.37
C ARG A 6 -35.86 -8.13 -3.18
N LYS A 7 -35.27 -9.32 -3.01
CA LYS A 7 -33.81 -9.50 -3.00
C LYS A 7 -33.22 -9.10 -4.36
N HIS A 8 -32.11 -8.36 -4.34
CA HIS A 8 -31.37 -8.04 -5.56
C HIS A 8 -30.70 -9.29 -6.13
N SER A 9 -30.76 -9.45 -7.46
CA SER A 9 -30.05 -10.51 -8.14
C SER A 9 -28.53 -10.33 -8.02
N LYS A 10 -27.79 -11.44 -8.16
CA LYS A 10 -26.33 -11.43 -8.21
C LYS A 10 -25.84 -10.49 -9.32
N THR A 11 -26.46 -10.55 -10.50
CA THR A 11 -26.15 -9.69 -11.65
C THR A 11 -26.32 -8.20 -11.34
N ARG A 12 -27.42 -7.79 -10.68
CA ARG A 12 -27.64 -6.37 -10.29
C ARG A 12 -26.57 -5.90 -9.29
N SER A 13 -26.23 -6.74 -8.33
CA SER A 13 -25.22 -6.41 -7.32
C SER A 13 -23.82 -6.36 -7.92
N ALA A 14 -23.48 -7.29 -8.83
CA ALA A 14 -22.21 -7.32 -9.54
C ALA A 14 -22.03 -6.08 -10.42
N LYS A 15 -23.02 -5.72 -11.25
CA LYS A 15 -22.99 -4.50 -12.08
C LYS A 15 -22.79 -3.23 -11.25
N ARG A 16 -23.47 -3.13 -10.09
CA ARG A 16 -23.32 -1.98 -9.18
C ARG A 16 -21.90 -1.88 -8.61
N ARG A 17 -21.28 -3.01 -8.25
CA ARG A 17 -19.92 -3.01 -7.68
C ARG A 17 -18.85 -2.78 -8.76
N ALA A 18 -18.99 -3.41 -9.93
CA ALA A 18 -18.02 -3.28 -11.02
C ALA A 18 -17.91 -1.85 -11.58
N SER A 19 -18.95 -1.03 -11.43
CA SER A 19 -18.93 0.37 -11.89
C SER A 19 -18.23 1.31 -10.91
N ASN A 20 -18.41 1.11 -9.60
CA ASN A 20 -18.09 2.15 -8.61
C ASN A 20 -17.22 1.66 -7.46
N PHE A 21 -16.84 0.38 -7.43
CA PHE A 21 -16.08 -0.23 -6.35
C PHE A 21 -14.75 -0.79 -6.87
N ASN A 22 -14.12 -0.02 -7.76
CA ASN A 22 -12.82 -0.33 -8.32
C ASN A 22 -11.73 0.31 -7.46
N THR A 23 -10.63 -0.39 -7.28
CA THR A 23 -9.44 0.09 -6.59
C THR A 23 -8.45 0.64 -7.60
N GLU A 24 -7.80 1.75 -7.27
CA GLU A 24 -6.71 2.31 -8.08
C GLU A 24 -5.36 1.93 -7.49
N MET A 25 -4.42 1.59 -8.37
CA MET A 25 -3.04 1.32 -7.98
C MET A 25 -2.34 2.63 -7.65
N PRO A 26 -1.62 2.72 -6.50
CA PRO A 26 -0.86 3.91 -6.18
C PRO A 26 0.32 4.06 -7.15
N THR A 27 0.72 5.29 -7.42
CA THR A 27 1.93 5.56 -8.18
C THR A 27 3.14 5.05 -7.42
N LEU A 28 3.91 4.16 -8.04
CA LEU A 28 5.19 3.67 -7.52
C LEU A 28 6.35 4.36 -8.23
N THR A 29 7.41 4.63 -7.49
CA THR A 29 8.64 5.22 -8.01
C THR A 29 9.82 4.30 -7.77
N VAL A 30 10.82 4.33 -8.66
CA VAL A 30 12.07 3.60 -8.44
C VAL A 30 12.76 4.17 -7.21
N ASN A 31 13.09 3.27 -6.28
CA ASN A 31 13.81 3.64 -5.07
C ASN A 31 15.26 4.00 -5.44
N ARG A 32 15.67 5.24 -5.14
CA ARG A 32 17.03 5.75 -5.36
C ARG A 32 17.87 5.81 -4.09
N GLN A 33 17.39 5.20 -3.00
CA GLN A 33 18.02 5.26 -1.69
C GLN A 33 18.83 3.99 -1.42
N GLN A 34 19.75 4.04 -0.45
CA GLN A 34 20.49 2.87 -0.01
C GLN A 34 19.58 1.91 0.77
N GLY A 35 19.52 0.67 0.30
CA GLY A 35 18.75 -0.39 0.94
C GLY A 35 17.23 -0.29 0.70
N GLY A 36 16.58 -1.45 0.75
CA GLY A 36 15.14 -1.60 0.58
C GLY A 36 14.73 -2.12 -0.80
N GLU A 37 13.41 -2.18 -1.00
CA GLU A 37 12.77 -2.67 -2.22
C GLU A 37 13.03 -1.77 -3.44
N VAL A 38 12.94 -2.37 -4.63
CA VAL A 38 13.18 -1.70 -5.94
C VAL A 38 12.22 -0.53 -6.16
N PHE A 39 11.00 -0.64 -5.63
CA PHE A 39 9.96 0.37 -5.74
C PHE A 39 9.56 0.89 -4.36
N SER A 40 9.28 2.19 -4.29
CA SER A 40 8.75 2.84 -3.11
C SER A 40 7.62 3.80 -3.46
N LEU A 41 6.76 4.05 -2.48
CA LEU A 41 5.75 5.09 -2.57
C LEU A 41 6.42 6.46 -2.60
N PRO A 42 5.99 7.38 -3.48
CA PRO A 42 6.53 8.73 -3.55
C PRO A 42 6.30 9.44 -2.21
N HIS A 43 7.24 10.31 -1.84
CA HIS A 43 7.22 11.10 -0.61
C HIS A 43 7.15 10.30 0.71
N ASN A 44 7.37 8.99 0.67
CA ASN A 44 7.44 8.15 1.86
C ASN A 44 8.89 7.74 2.17
N ALA A 45 9.16 7.51 3.45
CA ALA A 45 10.42 6.92 3.88
C ALA A 45 10.45 5.42 3.54
N THR A 46 11.64 4.87 3.31
CA THR A 46 11.79 3.42 3.16
C THR A 46 11.58 2.73 4.52
N PRO A 47 11.15 1.45 4.54
CA PRO A 47 11.00 0.69 5.78
C PRO A 47 12.30 0.54 6.57
N GLU A 48 13.45 0.70 5.91
CA GLU A 48 14.75 0.66 6.56
C GLU A 48 15.09 1.98 7.23
N GLY A 49 14.38 3.08 6.95
CA GLY A 49 14.61 4.37 7.61
C GLY A 49 15.41 5.37 6.79
N PHE A 50 15.34 5.30 5.46
CA PHE A 50 15.93 6.32 4.59
C PHE A 50 14.86 7.23 4.00
N TYR A 51 15.19 8.50 3.83
CA TYR A 51 14.40 9.46 3.06
C TYR A 51 15.32 10.45 2.36
N LYS A 52 15.15 10.61 1.04
CA LYS A 52 15.99 11.50 0.20
C LYS A 52 17.50 11.25 0.40
N GLY A 53 17.90 9.98 0.50
CA GLY A 53 19.30 9.56 0.67
C GLY A 53 19.88 9.78 2.08
N ARG A 54 19.08 10.25 3.04
CA ARG A 54 19.52 10.48 4.42
C ARG A 54 18.90 9.46 5.37
N ARG A 55 19.70 9.04 6.36
CA ARG A 55 19.24 8.19 7.47
C ARG A 55 18.32 9.00 8.38
N LEU A 56 17.14 8.47 8.67
CA LEU A 56 16.20 9.10 9.59
C LEU A 56 16.60 8.85 11.06
N PRO A 57 16.42 9.84 11.95
CA PRO A 57 16.64 9.65 13.38
C PRO A 57 15.71 8.58 13.94
N GLY A 58 16.22 7.76 14.88
CA GLY A 58 15.44 6.73 15.55
C GLY A 58 15.35 5.38 14.81
N PHE A 59 15.78 5.31 13.55
CA PHE A 59 15.96 4.03 12.87
C PHE A 59 17.28 3.39 13.28
N ARG A 60 17.19 2.27 14.00
CA ARG A 60 18.35 1.45 14.37
C ARG A 60 18.61 0.47 13.24
N ASP A 61 19.88 0.29 12.89
CA ASP A 61 20.28 -0.82 12.04
C ASP A 61 19.85 -2.12 12.73
N ARG A 62 19.18 -3.01 11.99
CA ARG A 62 18.79 -4.31 12.55
C ARG A 62 20.07 -4.96 13.06
N ARG A 63 20.14 -5.17 14.37
CA ARG A 63 21.25 -5.93 14.95
C ARG A 63 21.24 -7.31 14.27
N PRO A 64 22.37 -7.81 13.77
CA PRO A 64 22.42 -9.17 13.28
C PRO A 64 21.94 -10.09 14.41
N SER A 65 20.99 -10.98 14.11
CA SER A 65 20.51 -11.95 15.09
C SER A 65 21.72 -12.76 15.58
N PRO A 66 21.94 -12.91 16.89
CA PRO A 66 23.00 -13.76 17.41
C PRO A 66 22.57 -15.21 17.20
N GLY A 67 22.86 -15.77 16.03
CA GLY A 67 22.46 -17.12 15.67
C GLY A 67 22.56 -17.37 14.17
N GLY A 68 23.79 -17.49 13.68
CA GLY A 68 24.17 -18.01 12.37
C GLY A 68 25.52 -18.68 12.51
#